data_AF-A0A6N6SH24-F1
#
_entry.id   AF-A0A6N6SH24-F1
#
_cell.length_a   1.000
_cell.length_b   1.000
_cell.length_c   1.000
_cell.angle_alpha   90.00
_cell.angle_beta   90.00
_cell.angle_gamma   90.00
#
_symmetry.space_group_name_H-M   'P 1'
#
loop_
_entity.id
_entity.type
_entity.pdbx_description
1 polymer ?
#
loop_
_entity_poly.entity_id
_entity_poly.type
_entity_poly.pdbx_seq_one_letter_code
_entity_poly.pdbx_strand_id
1 'polypeptide(L)' 'MDERPVAGQTLKGLGKINRPRELEDTPSVRGMVNKIPHLVTIVEERG' A
#
# COMPACT_ATOMS: atom_id res chain seq x y z
N MET A 1 16.61 -15.76 12.71
CA MET A 1 16.12 -14.39 12.47
C MET A 1 15.15 -14.51 11.31
N ASP A 2 13.85 -14.44 11.57
CA ASP A 2 12.80 -14.74 10.60
C ASP A 2 12.63 -13.58 9.61
N GLU A 3 13.26 -13.67 8.44
CA GLU A 3 13.11 -12.75 7.29
C GLU A 3 11.77 -12.97 6.57
N ARG A 4 10.65 -12.88 7.30
CA ARG A 4 9.31 -12.98 6.70
C ARG A 4 9.11 -11.85 5.70
N PRO A 5 8.64 -12.11 4.46
CA PRO A 5 8.44 -11.08 3.47
C PRO A 5 7.47 -10.03 4.00
N VAL A 6 7.92 -8.78 4.00
CA VAL A 6 7.22 -7.59 4.55
C VAL A 6 5.83 -7.38 3.91
N ALA A 7 5.52 -8.08 2.81
CA ALA A 7 4.23 -8.08 2.15
C ALA A 7 3.05 -8.34 3.10
N GLY A 8 3.17 -9.28 4.05
CA GLY A 8 2.07 -9.62 4.97
C GLY A 8 1.66 -8.50 5.93
N GLN A 9 2.57 -7.59 6.27
CA GLN A 9 2.26 -6.42 7.11
C GLN A 9 1.69 -5.27 6.27
N THR A 10 2.22 -5.06 5.07
CA THR A 10 1.71 -4.06 4.13
C THR A 10 0.26 -4.34 3.71
N LEU A 11 -0.09 -5.61 3.46
CA LEU A 11 -1.47 -5.99 3.12
C LEU A 11 -2.49 -5.67 4.23
N LYS A 12 -2.08 -5.73 5.51
CA LYS A 12 -2.96 -5.33 6.63
C LYS A 12 -3.30 -3.84 6.62
N GLY A 13 -2.38 -3.00 6.13
CA GLY A 13 -2.58 -1.55 6.05
C GLY A 13 -3.48 -1.09 4.89
N LEU A 14 -3.60 -1.93 3.85
CA LEU A 14 -4.40 -1.63 2.65
C LEU A 14 -5.89 -2.02 2.80
N GLY A 15 -6.27 -2.69 3.90
CA GLY A 15 -7.65 -3.10 4.13
C GLY A 15 -8.07 -4.31 3.30
N LYS A 16 -9.28 -4.30 2.74
CA LYS A 16 -9.78 -5.41 1.91
C LYS A 16 -9.36 -5.24 0.45
N ILE A 17 -9.06 -6.35 -0.22
CA ILE A 17 -8.79 -6.41 -1.66
C ILE A 17 -10.00 -5.81 -2.43
N ASN A 18 -9.72 -5.05 -3.50
CA ASN A 18 -10.71 -4.38 -4.37
C ASN A 18 -11.53 -3.26 -3.72
N ARG A 19 -11.04 -2.63 -2.64
CA ARG A 19 -11.67 -1.44 -2.07
C ARG A 19 -10.73 -0.23 -2.18
N PRO A 20 -11.14 0.88 -2.84
CA PRO A 20 -10.38 2.11 -2.80
C PRO A 20 -10.40 2.68 -1.38
N ARG A 21 -9.26 3.21 -0.94
CA ARG A 21 -9.11 3.91 0.33
C ARG A 21 -8.18 5.09 0.13
N GLU A 22 -8.61 6.25 0.60
CA GLU A 22 -7.80 7.45 0.64
C GLU A 22 -6.80 7.33 1.81
N LEU A 23 -5.54 7.57 1.49
CA LEU A 23 -4.42 7.59 2.42
C LEU A 23 -3.66 8.88 2.16
N GLU A 24 -3.24 9.57 3.22
CA GLU A 24 -2.38 10.74 3.07
C GLU A 24 -1.04 10.37 2.42
N ASP A 25 -0.57 11.20 1.49
CA ASP A 25 0.72 11.04 0.81
C ASP A 25 1.88 11.38 1.76
N THR A 26 2.13 10.45 2.66
CA THR A 26 3.28 10.49 3.57
C THR A 26 4.43 9.65 2.99
N PRO A 27 5.70 9.97 3.32
CA PRO A 27 6.86 9.18 2.88
C PRO A 27 6.73 7.68 3.21
N SER A 28 6.11 7.37 4.36
CA SER A 28 5.84 6.01 4.80
C SER A 28 4.86 5.27 3.90
N VAL A 29 3.76 5.92 3.49
CA VAL A 29 2.76 5.36 2.58
C VAL A 29 3.37 5.17 1.19
N ARG A 30 4.09 6.17 0.68
CA ARG A 30 4.76 6.08 -0.62
C ARG A 30 5.80 4.94 -0.66
N GLY A 31 6.60 4.80 0.40
CA GLY A 31 7.53 3.69 0.55
C GLY A 31 6.83 2.32 0.64
N MET A 32 5.64 2.28 1.23
CA MET A 32 4.81 1.07 1.32
C MET A 32 4.22 0.66 -0.04
N VAL A 33 3.73 1.61 -0.83
CA VAL A 33 3.23 1.38 -2.19
C VAL A 33 4.36 0.92 -3.12
N ASN A 34 5.53 1.56 -3.04
CA ASN A 34 6.70 1.19 -3.84
C ASN A 34 7.22 -0.22 -3.56
N LYS A 35 6.96 -0.78 -2.38
CA LYS A 35 7.33 -2.18 -2.06
C LYS A 35 6.45 -3.20 -2.77
N ILE A 36 5.23 -2.82 -3.16
CA ILE A 36 4.27 -3.72 -3.77
C ILE A 36 3.55 -3.05 -4.95
N PRO A 37 4.29 -2.61 -5.98
CA PRO A 37 3.73 -1.83 -7.07
C PRO A 37 2.70 -2.62 -7.91
N HIS A 38 2.77 -3.95 -7.89
CA HIS A 38 1.88 -4.82 -8.66
C HIS A 38 0.54 -5.13 -7.96
N LEU A 39 0.39 -4.79 -6.67
CA LEU A 39 -0.85 -5.06 -5.91
C LEU A 39 -1.67 -3.81 -5.60
N VAL A 40 -1.22 -2.63 -6.02
CA VAL A 40 -1.86 -1.35 -5.71
C VAL A 40 -2.06 -0.56 -7.00
N THR A 41 -3.20 0.11 -7.13
CA THR A 41 -3.47 1.07 -8.20
C THR A 41 -3.65 2.44 -7.58
N ILE A 42 -2.84 3.41 -7.99
CA ILE A 42 -2.94 4.80 -7.50
C ILE A 42 -4.02 5.49 -8.33
N VAL A 43 -5.05 5.99 -7.65
CA VAL A 43 -6.12 6.78 -8.25
C VAL A 43 -5.96 8.20 -7.71
N GLU A 44 -5.34 9.10 -8.49
CA GLU A 44 -5.32 10.52 -8.17
C GLU A 44 -6.61 11.15 -8.71
N GLU A 45 -7.51 11.58 -7.82
CA GLU A 45 -8.61 12.47 -8.22
C GLU A 45 -8.01 13.85 -8.54
N ARG A 46 -7.65 14.05 -9.80
CA ARG A 46 -7.34 15.38 -10.33
C ARG A 46 -8.66 16.13 -10.54
N GLY A 47 -9.15 16.77 -9.48
CA GLY A 47 -10.34 17.62 -9.47
C GLY A 47 -10.13 18.88 -8.65
#